data_AF-A0A951M233-F1
#
_entry.id   AF-A0A951M233-F1
#
_cell.length_a   1.000
_cell.length_b   1.000
_cell.length_c   1.000
_cell.angle_alpha   90.00
_cell.angle_beta   90.00
_cell.angle_gamma   90.00
#
_symmetry.space_group_name_H-M   'P 1'
#
loop_
_entity.id
_entity.type
_entity.pdbx_description
1 polymer ?
#
loop_
_entity_poly.entity_id
_entity_poly.type
_entity_poly.pdbx_seq_one_letter_code
_entity_poly.pdbx_strand_id
1 'polypeptide(L)'
;MKTTSYQLLVNAAGQLMQQHAFDHLPDAKLSRMHTCIRRIGESTDSEEMTEAESELLSICSEANLYVETATPQSLQQWYAAMSCFGREATQPVMGEEAE
;
A
#
# COMPACT_ATOMS: atom_id res chain seq x y z
N MET A 1 -0.11 -5.53 -20.15
CA MET A 1 -0.74 -5.96 -18.89
C MET A 1 -0.28 -4.98 -17.83
N LYS A 2 -1.15 -4.11 -17.30
CA LYS A 2 -0.83 -3.28 -16.12
C LYS A 2 -0.34 -4.26 -15.05
N THR A 3 0.91 -4.12 -14.63
CA THR A 3 1.64 -5.19 -13.94
C THR A 3 0.87 -5.57 -12.67
N THR A 4 0.73 -6.88 -12.43
CA THR A 4 -0.02 -7.46 -11.30
C THR A 4 0.36 -6.78 -9.96
N SER A 5 1.60 -6.32 -9.85
CA SER A 5 2.16 -5.59 -8.72
C SER A 5 1.45 -4.26 -8.41
N TYR A 6 1.13 -3.44 -9.42
CA TYR A 6 0.41 -2.17 -9.20
C TYR A 6 -1.02 -2.40 -8.71
N GLN A 7 -1.70 -3.41 -9.27
CA GLN A 7 -3.04 -3.77 -8.82
C GLN A 7 -3.03 -4.28 -7.38
N LEU A 8 -2.02 -5.07 -7.00
CA LEU A 8 -1.82 -5.51 -5.62
C LEU A 8 -1.60 -4.33 -4.68
N LEU A 9 -0.75 -3.37 -5.05
CA LEU A 9 -0.47 -2.17 -4.26
C LEU A 9 -1.72 -1.31 -4.05
N VAL A 10 -2.43 -0.98 -5.14
CA VAL A 10 -3.64 -0.17 -5.09
C VAL A 10 -4.72 -0.84 -4.22
N ASN A 11 -4.91 -2.15 -4.38
CA ASN A 11 -5.88 -2.89 -3.57
C ASN A 11 -5.50 -2.90 -2.09
N ALA A 12 -4.25 -3.21 -1.76
CA ALA A 12 -3.80 -3.27 -0.37
C ALA A 12 -3.85 -1.88 0.30
N ALA A 13 -3.40 -0.82 -0.38
CA ALA A 13 -3.50 0.56 0.09
C ALA A 13 -4.96 0.98 0.30
N GLY A 14 -5.85 0.63 -0.63
CA GLY A 14 -7.28 0.91 -0.52
C GLY A 14 -7.93 0.24 0.69
N GLN A 15 -7.56 -1.01 0.99
CA GLN A 15 -8.07 -1.71 2.18
C GLN A 15 -7.55 -1.08 3.49
N LEU A 16 -6.25 -0.81 3.59
CA LEU A 16 -5.68 -0.17 4.78
C LEU A 16 -6.28 1.22 5.03
N MET A 17 -6.62 1.94 3.96
CA MET A 17 -7.35 3.21 4.05
C MET A 17 -8.76 3.04 4.60
N GLN A 18 -9.50 2.00 4.19
CA GLN A 18 -10.81 1.68 4.80
C GLN A 18 -10.67 1.24 6.27
N GLN A 19 -9.50 0.72 6.65
CA GLN A 19 -9.17 0.33 8.01
C GLN A 19 -8.54 1.47 8.81
N HIS A 20 -8.64 2.73 8.36
CA HIS A 20 -8.14 3.89 9.10
C HIS A 20 -6.63 3.89 9.39
N ALA A 21 -5.85 3.06 8.66
CA ALA A 21 -4.39 2.99 8.84
C ALA A 21 -3.69 4.31 8.49
N PHE A 22 -4.35 5.19 7.72
CA PHE A 22 -3.84 6.48 7.28
C PHE A 22 -4.51 7.68 7.94
N ASP A 23 -5.50 7.50 8.83
CA ASP A 23 -6.29 8.62 9.40
C ASP A 23 -5.47 9.61 10.24
N HIS A 24 -4.29 9.19 10.68
CA HIS A 24 -3.34 10.05 11.39
C HIS A 24 -2.57 10.98 10.43
N LEU A 25 -2.61 10.73 9.12
CA LEU A 25 -1.99 11.58 8.11
C LEU A 25 -2.86 12.81 7.82
N PRO A 26 -2.24 13.95 7.48
CA PRO A 26 -2.98 15.15 7.10
C PRO A 26 -3.79 14.92 5.82
N ASP A 27 -4.95 15.59 5.71
CA ASP A 27 -5.85 15.50 4.54
C ASP A 27 -5.14 15.72 3.21
N ALA A 28 -4.14 16.60 3.19
CA ALA A 28 -3.32 16.87 2.00
C ALA A 28 -2.58 15.60 1.50
N LYS A 29 -2.09 14.75 2.40
CA LYS A 29 -1.46 13.47 2.04
C LYS A 29 -2.49 12.44 1.61
N LEU A 30 -3.64 12.36 2.28
CA LEU A 30 -4.73 11.46 1.90
C LEU A 30 -5.24 11.79 0.48
N SER A 31 -5.42 13.07 0.18
CA SER A 31 -5.80 13.56 -1.15
C SER A 31 -4.76 13.19 -2.24
N ARG A 32 -3.47 13.31 -1.91
CA ARG A 32 -2.38 12.86 -2.81
C ARG A 32 -2.40 11.35 -3.01
N MET A 33 -2.61 10.58 -1.95
CA MET A 33 -2.72 9.11 -2.03
C MET A 33 -3.82 8.67 -3.00
N HIS A 34 -5.01 9.25 -2.88
CA HIS A 34 -6.12 9.01 -3.81
C HIS A 34 -5.75 9.38 -5.25
N THR A 35 -5.04 10.49 -5.43
CA THR A 35 -4.57 10.94 -6.75
C THR A 35 -3.57 9.94 -7.35
N CYS A 36 -2.62 9.44 -6.56
CA CYS A 36 -1.66 8.43 -7.01
C CYS A 36 -2.34 7.12 -7.38
N ILE A 37 -3.25 6.61 -6.54
CA ILE A 37 -4.03 5.40 -6.82
C ILE A 37 -4.77 5.54 -8.16
N ARG A 38 -5.41 6.69 -8.36
CA ARG A 38 -6.14 6.98 -9.59
C ARG A 38 -5.21 7.03 -10.81
N ARG A 39 -4.08 7.74 -10.72
CA ARG A 39 -3.08 7.81 -11.79
C ARG A 39 -2.55 6.42 -12.16
N ILE A 40 -2.19 5.60 -11.19
CA ILE A 40 -1.73 4.23 -11.46
C ILE A 40 -2.82 3.39 -12.15
N GLY A 41 -4.08 3.56 -11.75
CA GLY A 41 -5.23 2.87 -12.33
C GLY A 41 -5.59 3.33 -13.75
N GLU A 42 -5.49 4.63 -14.03
CA GLU A 42 -5.99 5.25 -15.26
C GLU A 42 -4.88 5.52 -16.29
N SER A 43 -3.68 5.89 -15.87
CA SER A 43 -2.60 6.32 -16.77
C SER A 43 -2.09 5.17 -17.65
N THR A 44 -1.84 5.50 -18.92
CA THR A 44 -1.15 4.65 -19.91
C THR A 44 0.30 5.09 -20.11
N ASP A 45 0.67 6.25 -19.58
CA ASP A 45 2.02 6.77 -19.61
C ASP A 45 2.87 6.13 -18.52
N SER A 46 4.02 5.55 -18.91
CA SER A 46 4.87 4.80 -17.98
C SER A 46 5.61 5.71 -17.01
N GLU A 47 5.91 6.96 -17.41
CA GLU A 47 6.68 7.90 -16.60
C GLU A 47 5.79 8.47 -15.49
N GLU A 48 4.58 8.91 -15.85
CA GLU A 48 3.58 9.39 -14.88
C GLU A 48 3.19 8.30 -13.87
N MET A 49 3.15 7.04 -14.31
CA MET A 49 2.85 5.90 -13.45
C MET A 49 3.96 5.61 -12.44
N THR A 50 5.23 5.72 -12.85
CA THR A 50 6.39 5.55 -11.94
C THR A 50 6.50 6.68 -10.93
N GLU A 51 6.20 7.93 -11.31
CA GLU A 51 6.13 9.04 -10.36
C GLU A 51 5.00 8.84 -9.33
N ALA A 52 3.80 8.47 -9.80
CA ALA A 52 2.67 8.19 -8.93
C ALA A 52 2.93 7.01 -7.99
N GLU A 53 3.62 5.97 -8.46
CA GLU A 53 4.09 4.84 -7.66
C GLU A 53 5.03 5.29 -6.54
N SER A 54 6.08 6.04 -6.87
CA SER A 54 7.07 6.48 -5.89
C SER A 54 6.43 7.30 -4.77
N GLU A 55 5.52 8.21 -5.15
CA GLU A 55 4.75 9.00 -4.19
C GLU A 55 3.80 8.13 -3.36
N LEU A 56 3.08 7.18 -3.99
CA LEU A 56 2.19 6.26 -3.28
C LEU A 56 2.98 5.44 -2.27
N LEU A 57 4.10 4.83 -2.67
CA LEU A 57 4.96 4.05 -1.79
C LEU A 57 5.46 4.90 -0.62
N SER A 58 5.84 6.16 -0.84
CA SER A 58 6.24 7.08 0.22
C SER A 58 5.13 7.31 1.25
N ILE A 59 3.89 7.48 0.81
CA ILE A 59 2.74 7.64 1.73
C ILE A 59 2.45 6.32 2.44
N CYS A 60 2.51 5.21 1.70
CA CYS A 60 2.33 3.85 2.21
C CYS A 60 3.32 3.53 3.36
N SER A 61 4.58 3.97 3.29
CA SER A 61 5.52 3.76 4.41
C SER A 61 5.14 4.44 5.71
N GLU A 62 4.21 5.41 5.69
CA GLU A 62 3.70 6.08 6.88
C GLU A 62 2.42 5.43 7.42
N ALA A 63 1.94 4.33 6.82
CA ALA A 63 0.75 3.62 7.29
C ALA A 63 0.94 3.13 8.74
N ASN A 64 -0.05 3.39 9.59
CA ASN A 64 -0.11 2.77 10.91
C ASN A 64 -0.71 1.36 10.79
N LEU A 65 0.15 0.35 10.68
CA LEU A 65 -0.25 -1.05 10.53
C LEU A 65 -0.74 -1.71 11.83
N TYR A 66 -0.62 -1.02 12.97
CA TYR A 66 -1.00 -1.52 14.28
C TYR A 66 -2.36 -0.98 14.76
N VAL A 67 -3.14 -0.38 13.86
CA VAL A 67 -4.53 0.01 14.17
C VAL A 67 -5.36 -1.24 14.43
N GLU A 68 -6.25 -1.18 15.42
CA GLU A 68 -7.12 -2.32 15.81
C GLU A 68 -8.02 -2.79 14.65
N THR A 69 -8.27 -1.91 13.69
CA THR A 69 -9.06 -2.13 12.47
C THR A 69 -8.29 -2.86 11.36
N ALA A 70 -6.95 -2.94 11.44
CA ALA A 70 -6.14 -3.63 10.44
C ALA A 70 -6.24 -5.15 10.64
N THR A 71 -6.83 -5.85 9.65
CA THR A 71 -6.97 -7.30 9.73
C THR A 71 -5.68 -8.02 9.30
N PRO A 72 -5.41 -9.24 9.82
CA PRO A 72 -4.27 -10.04 9.38
C PRO A 72 -4.22 -10.26 7.87
N GLN A 73 -5.38 -10.40 7.22
CA GLN A 73 -5.48 -10.57 5.77
C GLN A 73 -5.04 -9.30 5.03
N SER A 74 -5.51 -8.12 5.44
CA SER A 74 -5.13 -6.86 4.81
C SER A 74 -3.65 -6.56 5.00
N LEU A 75 -3.09 -6.91 6.17
CA LEU A 75 -1.65 -6.86 6.43
C LEU A 75 -0.87 -7.81 5.52
N GLN A 76 -1.31 -9.06 5.34
CA GLN A 76 -0.65 -9.99 4.42
C GLN A 76 -0.66 -9.48 2.97
N GLN A 77 -1.78 -8.94 2.51
CA GLN A 77 -1.90 -8.34 1.18
C GLN A 77 -0.98 -7.11 1.04
N TRP A 78 -0.86 -6.32 2.10
CA TRP A 78 0.06 -5.21 2.17
C TRP A 78 1.53 -5.63 2.07
N TYR A 79 1.95 -6.60 2.88
CA TYR A 79 3.32 -7.14 2.83
C TYR A 79 3.64 -7.73 1.45
N ALA A 80 2.71 -8.48 0.86
CA ALA A 80 2.86 -9.04 -0.48
C ALA A 80 2.99 -7.94 -1.55
N ALA A 81 2.20 -6.86 -1.44
CA ALA A 81 2.30 -5.72 -2.33
C ALA A 81 3.65 -5.01 -2.18
N MET A 82 4.06 -4.66 -0.95
CA MET A 82 5.32 -3.94 -0.69
C MET A 82 6.57 -4.74 -1.12
N SER A 83 6.53 -6.07 -0.93
CA SER A 83 7.58 -6.99 -1.39
C SER A 83 7.80 -6.93 -2.91
N CYS A 84 6.73 -6.75 -3.70
CA CYS A 84 6.83 -6.62 -5.15
C CYS A 84 7.62 -5.37 -5.60
N PHE A 85 7.75 -4.36 -4.74
CA PHE A 85 8.47 -3.11 -5.01
C PHE A 85 9.81 -3.03 -4.28
N GLY A 86 10.29 -4.14 -3.69
CA GLY A 86 11.56 -4.18 -2.96
C GLY A 86 11.57 -3.33 -1.68
N ARG A 87 10.40 -2.89 -1.20
CA ARG A 87 10.28 -2.30 0.13
C ARG A 87 10.02 -3.45 1.09
N GLU A 88 11.05 -3.82 1.85
CA GLU A 88 10.93 -4.73 2.98
C GLU A 88 10.01 -4.11 4.02
N ALA A 89 8.71 -4.34 3.87
CA ALA A 89 7.75 -4.12 4.95
C ALA A 89 8.06 -5.23 5.96
N THR A 90 8.68 -4.84 7.08
CA THR A 90 9.11 -5.73 8.16
C THR A 90 7.95 -6.67 8.52
N GLN A 91 8.03 -7.93 8.09
CA GLN A 91 6.99 -8.89 8.41
C GLN A 91 6.95 -9.03 9.94
N PRO A 92 5.76 -9.02 10.58
CA PRO A 92 5.66 -9.61 11.89
C PRO A 92 6.00 -11.09 11.68
N VAL A 93 7.08 -11.54 12.31
CA VAL A 93 7.46 -12.94 12.38
C VAL A 93 6.26 -13.69 12.96
N MET A 94 5.39 -14.20 12.11
CA MET A 94 4.31 -15.08 12.51
C MET A 94 5.01 -16.42 12.74
N GLY A 95 5.13 -16.79 14.01
CA GLY A 95 5.91 -17.93 14.46
C GLY A 95 5.67 -19.16 13.61
N GLU A 96 6.74 -19.67 13.02
CA GLU A 96 6.90 -21.09 12.76
C GLU A 96 6.88 -21.80 14.12
N GLU A 97 5.69 -22.12 14.62
CA GLU A 97 5.53 -23.19 15.59
C GLU A 97 5.56 -24.50 14.79
N ALA A 98 6.77 -24.99 14.56
CA ALA A 98 7.01 -26.36 14.20
C ALA A 98 6.99 -27.19 15.49
N GLU A 99 5.95 -28.00 15.67
CA GLU A 99 6.03 -29.29 16.39
C GLU A 99 5.08 -30.31 15.75
#